data_AF-A0A9P5KYZ8-F1
#
_entry.id   AF-A0A9P5KYZ8-F1
#
_cell.length_a   1.000
_cell.length_b   1.000
_cell.length_c   1.000
_cell.angle_alpha   90.00
_cell.angle_beta   90.00
_cell.angle_gamma   90.00
#
_symmetry.space_group_name_H-M   'P 1'
#
loop_
_entity.id
_entity.type
_entity.pdbx_description
1 polymer ?
#
loop_
_entity_poly.entity_id
_entity_poly.type
_entity_poly.pdbx_seq_one_letter_code
_entity_poly.pdbx_strand_id
1 'polypeptide(L)'
;MSSTAHFPDAEGFQQQSDNFMSWLQASPGVQLNPKIRLADLRATGAGRGVVAQSNIPEGEELFSIPRAMVLTVQNSELRTLLGENLEEQMGPWLSLMLVMVYEYLQGEKSRWAPYFRVLPSRFDTLMFWSPAELQELQASSIVEKIGRSNAEESIRDSIAPILAKRPDLFPPPPGLASWEGDAGDAALIQVGHVMGSLIMAYAFDIEKSEDDDDEGEANDESYMTDDEEEEQLPKGMVPLADLLNADADRNNARLYQEEGALVMKAIKPIQQGEEIFNDYGEIPRADLLRRYGYVTDNYAVYDVLELSLETICEAAGLANADPESQPRLEFLSSLDILEDGYVIPRPVNANPSLGDILPAELVVLLATLALSPEEFKQRVSKDKAPKPVLDTNATAILISALQKRQAQYATSLASDLQFRASLSPLPETGDVDEAARRVRMALQVRIGEKEVLQTVLGMLQPATSGSLKRSANGDGGDSRQFKTQRV
;
A
#
# COMPACT_ATOMS: atom_id res chain seq x y z
N MET A 1 9.20 9.82 3.84
CA MET A 1 8.38 10.00 5.04
C MET A 1 7.79 11.41 5.05
N SER A 2 6.89 11.71 6.00
CA SER A 2 6.02 12.90 6.04
C SER A 2 6.75 14.26 6.06
N SER A 3 6.30 15.20 5.23
CA SER A 3 6.80 16.59 5.16
C SER A 3 6.41 17.42 6.38
N THR A 4 7.24 18.39 6.76
CA THR A 4 6.85 19.51 7.66
C THR A 4 5.57 20.19 7.18
N ALA A 5 5.43 20.35 5.86
CA ALA A 5 4.30 20.98 5.22
C ALA A 5 2.97 20.20 5.36
N HIS A 6 3.00 18.96 5.86
CA HIS A 6 1.79 18.18 6.15
C HIS A 6 1.04 18.65 7.41
N PHE A 7 1.68 19.50 8.21
CA PHE A 7 1.16 20.00 9.48
C PHE A 7 1.12 21.54 9.47
N PRO A 8 -0.05 22.16 9.24
CA PRO A 8 -0.16 23.60 8.99
C PRO A 8 0.19 24.47 10.20
N ASP A 9 0.02 23.96 11.43
CA ASP A 9 0.46 24.64 12.66
C ASP A 9 1.82 24.11 13.11
N ALA A 10 2.86 24.48 12.35
CA ALA A 10 4.22 24.02 12.58
C ALA A 10 4.80 24.53 13.91
N GLU A 11 4.37 25.70 14.38
CA GLU A 11 4.81 26.33 15.64
C GLU A 11 4.15 25.68 16.86
N GLY A 12 2.87 25.27 16.75
CA GLY A 12 2.13 24.54 17.78
C GLY A 12 2.34 23.02 17.77
N PHE A 13 3.15 22.48 16.86
CA PHE A 13 3.28 21.03 16.62
C PHE A 13 3.60 20.21 17.89
N GLN A 14 4.55 20.68 18.71
CA GLN A 14 4.89 20.00 19.97
C GLN A 14 3.75 20.15 20.99
N GLN A 15 3.17 21.34 21.13
CA GLN A 15 2.05 21.57 22.03
C GLN A 15 0.83 20.70 21.69
N GLN A 16 0.53 20.51 20.41
CA GLN A 16 -0.51 19.58 19.95
C GLN A 16 -0.21 18.14 20.34
N SER A 17 1.06 17.73 20.20
CA SER A 17 1.53 16.39 20.60
C SER A 17 1.38 16.17 22.10
N ASP A 18 1.74 17.15 22.91
CA ASP A 18 1.63 17.09 24.38
C ASP A 18 0.16 17.07 24.83
N ASN A 19 -0.70 17.87 24.17
CA ASN A 19 -2.15 17.89 24.43
C ASN A 19 -2.80 16.55 24.09
N PHE A 20 -2.41 15.95 22.96
CA PHE A 20 -2.88 14.62 22.54
C PHE A 20 -2.46 13.53 23.53
N MET A 21 -1.19 13.50 23.95
CA MET A 21 -0.72 12.52 24.94
C MET A 21 -1.43 12.70 26.29
N SER A 22 -1.71 13.94 26.71
CA SER A 22 -2.47 14.23 27.93
C SER A 22 -3.91 13.73 27.85
N TRP A 23 -4.56 13.90 26.69
CA TRP A 23 -5.91 13.37 26.43
C TRP A 23 -5.94 11.83 26.46
N LEU A 24 -4.97 11.18 25.81
CA LEU A 24 -4.82 9.72 25.84
C LEU A 24 -4.62 9.20 27.26
N GLN A 25 -3.69 9.79 28.01
CA GLN A 25 -3.39 9.36 29.38
C GLN A 25 -4.59 9.57 30.33
N ALA A 26 -5.41 10.59 30.10
CA ALA A 26 -6.62 10.83 30.89
C ALA A 26 -7.80 9.92 30.50
N SER A 27 -7.71 9.20 29.39
CA SER A 27 -8.79 8.36 28.87
C SER A 27 -8.86 7.02 29.61
N PRO A 28 -10.06 6.60 30.07
CA PRO A 28 -10.21 5.35 30.83
C PRO A 28 -9.70 4.12 30.05
N GLY A 29 -8.96 3.25 30.74
CA GLY A 29 -8.46 1.98 30.19
C GLY A 29 -7.20 2.10 29.32
N VAL A 30 -6.79 3.30 28.91
CA VAL A 30 -5.53 3.50 28.17
C VAL A 30 -4.35 3.19 29.08
N GLN A 31 -3.40 2.39 28.58
CA GLN A 31 -2.14 2.11 29.25
C GLN A 31 -0.99 2.60 28.37
N LEU A 32 -0.09 3.41 28.93
CA LEU A 32 1.09 3.94 28.25
C LEU A 32 2.34 3.50 28.99
N ASN A 33 3.28 2.88 28.28
CA ASN A 33 4.57 2.53 28.86
C ASN A 33 5.41 3.82 29.08
N PRO A 34 5.91 4.10 30.29
CA PRO A 34 6.72 5.29 30.56
C PRO A 34 8.10 5.27 29.85
N LYS A 35 8.46 4.17 29.20
CA LYS A 35 9.65 4.06 28.36
C LYS A 35 9.45 4.58 26.94
N ILE A 36 8.26 5.03 26.56
CA ILE A 36 8.02 5.58 25.23
C ILE A 36 7.60 7.04 25.30
N ARG A 37 7.90 7.81 24.25
CA ARG A 37 7.36 9.16 24.06
C ARG A 37 7.04 9.43 22.61
N LEU A 38 6.04 10.27 22.38
CA LEU A 38 5.81 10.90 21.09
C LEU A 38 6.92 11.95 20.84
N ALA A 39 7.47 11.97 19.62
CA ALA A 39 8.60 12.80 19.24
C ALA A 39 8.31 13.58 17.95
N ASP A 40 8.84 14.80 17.89
CA ASP A 40 8.95 15.57 16.65
C ASP A 40 10.18 15.10 15.86
N LEU A 41 9.91 14.41 14.76
CA LEU A 41 10.90 13.87 13.83
C LEU A 41 10.83 14.58 12.47
N ARG A 42 10.27 15.80 12.43
CA ARG A 42 10.20 16.60 11.19
C ARG A 42 11.58 16.93 10.63
N ALA A 43 12.61 17.04 11.47
CA ALA A 43 14.00 17.28 11.05
C ALA A 43 14.60 16.12 10.24
N THR A 44 14.00 14.93 10.29
CA THR A 44 14.38 13.79 9.45
C THR A 44 13.30 13.48 8.41
N GLY A 45 12.36 14.40 8.20
CA GLY A 45 11.24 14.24 7.28
C GLY A 45 10.29 13.11 7.68
N ALA A 46 10.12 12.84 8.98
CA ALA A 46 9.28 11.76 9.48
C ALA A 46 8.05 12.22 10.28
N GLY A 47 7.79 13.53 10.35
CA GLY A 47 6.61 14.04 11.06
C GLY A 47 6.63 13.71 12.55
N ARG A 48 5.57 13.07 13.04
CA ARG A 48 5.52 12.49 14.40
C ARG A 48 6.02 11.06 14.36
N GLY A 49 6.66 10.62 15.43
CA GLY A 49 6.99 9.21 15.63
C GLY A 49 7.12 8.90 17.12
N VAL A 50 7.19 7.62 17.47
CA VAL A 50 7.37 7.19 18.86
C VAL A 50 8.81 6.76 19.06
N VAL A 51 9.44 7.19 20.15
CA VAL A 51 10.84 6.84 20.47
C VAL A 51 10.97 6.26 21.87
N ALA A 52 11.92 5.37 22.03
CA ALA A 52 12.26 4.76 23.31
C ALA A 52 13.04 5.74 24.20
N GLN A 53 12.56 5.96 25.42
CA GLN A 53 13.22 6.73 26.47
C GLN A 53 14.19 5.89 27.30
N SER A 54 14.09 4.56 27.25
CA SER A 54 15.02 3.60 27.83
C SER A 54 14.93 2.27 27.07
N ASN A 55 15.81 1.31 27.37
CA ASN A 55 15.81 0.02 26.67
C ASN A 55 14.50 -0.76 26.91
N ILE A 56 13.95 -1.30 25.82
CA ILE A 56 12.72 -2.08 25.80
C ILE A 56 13.08 -3.49 25.28
N PRO A 57 12.87 -4.56 26.07
CA PRO A 57 13.04 -5.93 25.61
C PRO A 57 11.91 -6.33 24.64
N GLU A 58 12.20 -7.35 23.82
CA GLU A 58 11.20 -8.01 22.98
C GLU A 58 10.02 -8.52 23.82
N GLY A 59 8.81 -8.38 23.28
CA GLY A 59 7.55 -8.78 23.91
C GLY A 59 6.98 -7.76 24.91
N GLU A 60 7.72 -6.69 25.26
CA GLU A 60 7.19 -5.66 26.17
C GLU A 60 6.06 -4.86 25.51
N GLU A 61 4.97 -4.67 26.24
CA GLU A 61 3.85 -3.82 25.84
C GLU A 61 4.25 -2.35 25.85
N LEU A 62 4.06 -1.69 24.72
CA LEU A 62 4.37 -0.28 24.52
C LEU A 62 3.19 0.60 24.92
N PHE A 63 1.99 0.20 24.53
CA PHE A 63 0.73 0.81 24.97
C PHE A 63 -0.46 -0.10 24.65
N SER A 64 -1.56 0.13 25.36
CA SER A 64 -2.85 -0.53 25.14
C SER A 64 -3.94 0.53 24.98
N ILE A 65 -4.70 0.44 23.88
CA ILE A 65 -5.80 1.34 23.52
C ILE A 65 -7.11 0.55 23.61
N PRO A 66 -8.02 0.88 24.53
CA PRO A 66 -9.33 0.22 24.61
C PRO A 66 -10.09 0.34 23.29
N ARG A 67 -10.83 -0.69 22.89
CA ARG A 67 -11.66 -0.70 21.67
C ARG A 67 -12.59 0.50 21.61
N ALA A 68 -13.17 0.89 22.76
CA ALA A 68 -14.05 2.05 22.88
C ALA A 68 -13.39 3.40 22.55
N MET A 69 -12.04 3.49 22.52
CA MET A 69 -11.28 4.71 22.19
C MET A 69 -10.99 4.84 20.68
N VAL A 70 -11.01 3.74 19.93
CA VAL A 70 -10.78 3.72 18.49
C VAL A 70 -11.86 4.55 17.79
N LEU A 71 -11.48 5.35 16.79
CA LEU A 71 -12.45 6.04 15.95
C LEU A 71 -12.97 5.06 14.89
N THR A 72 -14.17 4.56 15.13
CA THR A 72 -14.90 3.61 14.27
C THR A 72 -16.34 4.09 14.09
N VAL A 73 -17.08 3.43 13.19
CA VAL A 73 -18.51 3.65 13.02
C VAL A 73 -19.26 3.35 14.32
N GLN A 74 -18.90 2.25 14.98
CA GLN A 74 -19.53 1.77 16.22
C GLN A 74 -19.30 2.72 17.40
N ASN A 75 -18.14 3.38 17.47
CA ASN A 75 -17.83 4.25 18.60
C ASN A 75 -18.37 5.69 18.46
N SER A 76 -18.75 6.11 17.25
CA SER A 76 -19.29 7.46 17.00
C SER A 76 -20.78 7.55 17.31
N GLU A 77 -21.21 8.69 17.87
CA GLU A 77 -22.63 8.99 18.07
C GLU A 77 -23.39 9.14 16.74
N LEU A 78 -22.68 9.35 15.63
CA LEU A 78 -23.33 9.50 14.33
C LEU A 78 -24.22 8.30 13.97
N ARG A 79 -23.82 7.07 14.32
CA ARG A 79 -24.58 5.85 14.02
C ARG A 79 -26.01 5.92 14.58
N THR A 80 -26.17 6.43 15.81
CA THR A 80 -27.47 6.53 16.46
C THR A 80 -28.27 7.75 15.96
N LEU A 81 -27.57 8.81 15.55
CA LEU A 81 -28.19 10.04 15.02
C LEU A 81 -28.74 9.89 13.59
N LEU A 82 -28.16 8.99 12.79
CA LEU A 82 -28.67 8.63 11.47
C LEU A 82 -29.70 7.50 11.52
N GLY A 83 -29.57 6.57 12.49
CA GLY A 83 -30.55 5.48 12.68
C GLY A 83 -30.55 4.44 11.57
N GLU A 84 -29.48 4.38 10.78
CA GLU A 84 -29.28 3.49 9.63
C GLU A 84 -27.98 2.71 9.81
N ASN A 85 -27.94 1.45 9.33
CA ASN A 85 -26.70 0.68 9.32
C ASN A 85 -25.81 1.14 8.15
N LEU A 86 -24.88 2.05 8.44
CA LEU A 86 -24.01 2.65 7.44
C LEU A 86 -23.14 1.61 6.72
N GLU A 87 -22.59 0.64 7.46
CA GLU A 87 -21.65 -0.34 6.91
C GLU A 87 -22.32 -1.25 5.89
N GLU A 88 -23.58 -1.64 6.11
CA GLU A 88 -24.37 -2.38 5.13
C GLU A 88 -24.71 -1.54 3.89
N GLN A 89 -24.91 -0.23 4.03
CA GLN A 89 -25.33 0.63 2.93
C GLN A 89 -24.20 1.05 1.99
N MET A 90 -23.01 1.34 2.53
CA MET A 90 -21.90 1.93 1.76
C MET A 90 -20.55 1.25 1.99
N GLY A 91 -20.52 0.14 2.74
CA GLY A 91 -19.30 -0.57 3.09
C GLY A 91 -18.48 0.12 4.18
N PRO A 92 -17.43 -0.55 4.70
CA PRO A 92 -16.67 -0.08 5.86
C PRO A 92 -15.87 1.19 5.58
N TRP A 93 -15.36 1.35 4.35
CA TRP A 93 -14.53 2.50 3.98
C TRP A 93 -15.32 3.82 3.95
N LEU A 94 -16.44 3.87 3.22
CA LEU A 94 -17.24 5.09 3.10
C LEU A 94 -17.94 5.41 4.41
N SER A 95 -18.35 4.39 5.17
CA SER A 95 -18.91 4.55 6.51
C SER A 95 -17.95 5.22 7.48
N LEU A 96 -16.70 4.74 7.55
CA LEU A 96 -15.67 5.38 8.37
C LEU A 96 -15.37 6.80 7.86
N MET A 97 -15.34 7.02 6.54
CA MET A 97 -15.14 8.36 5.97
C MET A 97 -16.22 9.34 6.42
N LEU A 98 -17.50 8.96 6.35
CA LEU A 98 -18.62 9.79 6.79
C LEU A 98 -18.52 10.13 8.28
N VAL A 99 -18.16 9.15 9.12
CA VAL A 99 -17.93 9.33 10.55
C VAL A 99 -16.77 10.28 10.81
N MET A 100 -15.64 10.13 10.11
CA MET A 100 -14.50 11.03 10.24
C MET A 100 -14.85 12.46 9.81
N VAL A 101 -15.64 12.64 8.73
CA VAL A 101 -16.15 13.94 8.31
C VAL A 101 -17.02 14.56 9.41
N TYR A 102 -17.96 13.79 9.98
CA TYR A 102 -18.80 14.25 11.07
C TYR A 102 -17.96 14.72 12.28
N GLU A 103 -17.10 13.85 12.81
CA GLU A 103 -16.29 14.15 13.99
C GLU A 103 -15.34 15.34 13.76
N TYR A 104 -14.77 15.45 12.56
CA TYR A 104 -13.93 16.57 12.18
C TYR A 104 -14.70 17.90 12.18
N LEU A 105 -15.92 17.93 11.61
CA LEU A 105 -16.74 19.14 11.54
C LEU A 105 -17.28 19.58 12.91
N GLN A 106 -17.41 18.67 13.87
CA GLN A 106 -17.79 19.02 15.24
C GLN A 106 -16.72 19.85 15.98
N GLY A 107 -15.47 19.84 15.50
CA GLY A 107 -14.37 20.56 16.13
C GLY A 107 -14.21 20.17 17.60
N GLU A 108 -14.14 21.15 18.51
CA GLU A 108 -13.96 20.92 19.95
C GLU A 108 -15.06 20.09 20.64
N LYS A 109 -16.22 19.91 19.98
CA LYS A 109 -17.28 19.05 20.52
C LYS A 109 -16.98 17.57 20.31
N SER A 110 -16.13 17.22 19.35
CA SER A 110 -15.72 15.83 19.15
C SER A 110 -14.80 15.38 20.27
N ARG A 111 -15.08 14.21 20.84
CA ARG A 111 -14.19 13.53 21.78
C ARG A 111 -12.81 13.20 21.17
N TRP A 112 -12.71 13.12 19.84
CA TRP A 112 -11.46 12.88 19.11
C TRP A 112 -10.78 14.16 18.61
N ALA A 113 -11.24 15.36 19.00
CA ALA A 113 -10.62 16.61 18.56
C ALA A 113 -9.10 16.69 18.84
N PRO A 114 -8.57 16.23 20.01
CA PRO A 114 -7.12 16.19 20.22
C PRO A 114 -6.38 15.24 19.28
N TYR A 115 -7.04 14.18 18.82
CA TYR A 115 -6.49 13.20 17.88
C TYR A 115 -6.44 13.77 16.45
N PHE A 116 -7.52 14.39 15.95
CA PHE A 116 -7.49 15.04 14.64
C PHE A 116 -6.41 16.12 14.50
N ARG A 117 -6.05 16.81 15.59
CA ARG A 117 -4.97 17.81 15.59
C ARG A 117 -3.58 17.24 15.36
N VAL A 118 -3.35 15.96 15.69
CA VAL A 118 -2.05 15.33 15.49
C VAL A 118 -1.95 14.56 14.17
N LEU A 119 -3.07 14.32 13.49
CA LEU A 119 -3.11 13.76 12.15
C LEU A 119 -2.65 14.78 11.09
N PRO A 120 -2.08 14.32 9.96
CA PRO A 120 -1.73 15.19 8.84
C PRO A 120 -2.98 15.74 8.14
N SER A 121 -2.89 16.97 7.63
CA SER A 121 -3.97 17.59 6.84
C SER A 121 -3.58 17.82 5.37
N ARG A 122 -2.36 17.46 4.99
CA ARG A 122 -1.85 17.45 3.59
C ARG A 122 -1.04 16.18 3.39
N PHE A 123 -0.98 15.70 2.15
CA PHE A 123 -0.40 14.39 1.83
C PHE A 123 0.38 14.44 0.52
N ASP A 124 1.25 13.44 0.37
CA ASP A 124 1.92 13.09 -0.87
C ASP A 124 1.40 11.79 -1.49
N THR A 125 0.27 11.27 -1.00
CA THR A 125 -0.42 10.18 -1.69
C THR A 125 -0.80 10.66 -3.10
N LEU A 126 -0.81 9.73 -4.05
CA LEU A 126 -0.96 10.05 -5.48
C LEU A 126 -2.27 10.79 -5.80
N MET A 127 -3.28 10.69 -4.92
CA MET A 127 -4.54 11.45 -4.98
C MET A 127 -4.33 12.98 -5.08
N PHE A 128 -3.24 13.51 -4.50
CA PHE A 128 -2.93 14.94 -4.45
C PHE A 128 -1.90 15.40 -5.48
N TRP A 129 -1.47 14.52 -6.37
CA TRP A 129 -0.54 14.86 -7.44
C TRP A 129 -1.29 15.48 -8.61
N SER A 130 -0.71 16.51 -9.22
CA SER A 130 -1.17 17.10 -10.46
C SER A 130 -0.92 16.15 -11.64
N PRO A 131 -1.63 16.34 -12.78
CA PRO A 131 -1.38 15.53 -13.98
C PRO A 131 0.08 15.55 -14.45
N ALA A 132 0.79 16.66 -14.29
CA ALA A 132 2.20 16.78 -14.65
C ALA A 132 3.11 15.98 -13.70
N GLU A 133 2.81 15.97 -12.40
CA GLU A 133 3.55 15.16 -11.43
C GLU A 133 3.30 13.66 -11.65
N LEU A 134 2.06 13.27 -11.98
CA LEU A 134 1.74 11.87 -12.28
C LEU A 134 2.44 11.37 -13.54
N GLN A 135 2.74 12.25 -14.52
CA GLN A 135 3.54 11.88 -15.69
C GLN A 135 4.98 11.46 -15.34
N GLU A 136 5.51 11.86 -14.17
CA GLU A 136 6.82 11.40 -13.71
C GLU A 136 6.84 9.89 -13.38
N LEU A 137 5.67 9.29 -13.10
CA LEU A 137 5.45 7.85 -12.92
C LEU A 137 5.17 7.12 -14.24
N GLN A 138 5.63 7.69 -15.36
CA GLN A 138 5.56 7.09 -16.70
C GLN A 138 5.72 5.56 -16.72
N ALA A 139 4.83 4.89 -17.45
CA ALA A 139 4.73 3.43 -17.63
C ALA A 139 4.46 2.59 -16.37
N SER A 140 4.48 3.17 -15.16
CA SER A 140 4.05 2.48 -13.95
C SER A 140 2.54 2.24 -13.97
N SER A 141 2.12 1.02 -13.67
CA SER A 141 0.70 0.66 -13.50
C SER A 141 0.05 1.36 -12.29
N ILE A 142 0.85 1.91 -11.37
CA ILE A 142 0.33 2.49 -10.13
C ILE A 142 -0.60 3.69 -10.37
N VAL A 143 -0.43 4.39 -11.49
CA VAL A 143 -1.26 5.56 -11.84
C VAL A 143 -2.71 5.15 -12.09
N GLU A 144 -2.94 4.00 -12.70
CA GLU A 144 -4.27 3.44 -12.96
C GLU A 144 -4.95 3.00 -11.65
N LYS A 145 -4.16 2.62 -10.65
CA LYS A 145 -4.63 2.16 -9.33
C LYS A 145 -5.02 3.29 -8.39
N ILE A 146 -4.86 4.56 -8.76
CA ILE A 146 -5.21 5.70 -7.88
C ILE A 146 -6.73 5.72 -7.61
N GLY A 147 -7.55 5.36 -8.60
CA GLY A 147 -9.01 5.25 -8.43
C GLY A 147 -9.71 6.59 -8.11
N ARG A 148 -9.10 7.74 -8.46
CA ARG A 148 -9.60 9.07 -8.09
C ARG A 148 -11.04 9.30 -8.55
N SER A 149 -11.35 9.06 -9.82
CA SER A 149 -12.70 9.29 -10.37
C SER A 149 -13.75 8.43 -9.67
N ASN A 150 -13.48 7.14 -9.46
CA ASN A 150 -14.39 6.22 -8.78
C ASN A 150 -14.60 6.62 -7.31
N ALA A 151 -13.55 7.10 -6.63
CA ALA A 151 -13.64 7.60 -5.27
C ALA A 151 -14.50 8.88 -5.19
N GLU A 152 -14.27 9.83 -6.09
CA GLU A 152 -15.06 11.06 -6.16
C GLU A 152 -16.53 10.79 -6.50
N GLU A 153 -16.82 9.86 -7.41
CA GLU A 153 -18.18 9.39 -7.72
C GLU A 153 -18.84 8.74 -6.49
N SER A 154 -18.15 7.82 -5.83
CA SER A 154 -18.64 7.16 -4.61
C SER A 154 -18.99 8.14 -3.48
N ILE A 155 -18.16 9.18 -3.30
CA ILE A 155 -18.42 10.26 -2.34
C ILE A 155 -19.68 11.06 -2.72
N ARG A 156 -19.85 11.39 -4.01
CA ARG A 156 -21.01 12.13 -4.50
C ARG A 156 -22.29 11.33 -4.34
N ASP A 157 -22.26 10.04 -4.64
CA ASP A 157 -23.45 9.20 -4.65
C ASP A 157 -23.88 8.78 -3.24
N SER A 158 -22.92 8.53 -2.35
CA SER A 158 -23.21 7.98 -1.01
C SER A 158 -23.19 9.03 0.11
N ILE A 159 -22.21 9.93 0.10
CA ILE A 159 -21.97 10.86 1.23
C ILE A 159 -22.73 12.19 1.02
N ALA A 160 -22.67 12.77 -0.18
CA ALA A 160 -23.28 14.07 -0.45
C ALA A 160 -24.78 14.15 -0.10
N PRO A 161 -25.62 13.12 -0.38
CA PRO A 161 -27.04 13.16 -0.04
C PRO A 161 -27.29 13.21 1.47
N ILE A 162 -26.42 12.60 2.28
CA ILE A 162 -26.54 12.60 3.75
C ILE A 162 -26.22 13.98 4.30
N LEU A 163 -25.12 14.58 3.87
CA LEU A 163 -24.70 15.93 4.26
C LEU A 163 -25.76 16.98 3.90
N ALA A 164 -26.37 16.86 2.71
CA ALA A 164 -27.43 17.76 2.27
C ALA A 164 -28.73 17.62 3.10
N LYS A 165 -29.10 16.38 3.50
CA LYS A 165 -30.30 16.11 4.31
C LYS A 165 -30.14 16.49 5.78
N ARG A 166 -28.91 16.47 6.31
CA ARG A 166 -28.60 16.67 7.74
C ARG A 166 -27.60 17.80 7.99
N PRO A 167 -27.86 19.04 7.56
CA PRO A 167 -26.97 20.18 7.83
C PRO A 167 -26.85 20.51 9.33
N ASP A 168 -27.78 20.00 10.16
CA ASP A 168 -27.70 20.04 11.62
C ASP A 168 -26.53 19.22 12.18
N LEU A 169 -26.23 18.08 11.54
CA LEU A 169 -25.11 17.21 11.90
C LEU A 169 -23.82 17.57 11.16
N PHE A 170 -23.94 18.04 9.92
CA PHE A 170 -22.83 18.40 9.05
C PHE A 170 -22.90 19.90 8.70
N PRO A 171 -22.51 20.80 9.61
CA PRO A 171 -22.52 22.23 9.32
C PRO A 171 -21.48 22.55 8.22
N PRO A 172 -21.85 23.30 7.17
CA PRO A 172 -20.90 23.77 6.18
C PRO A 172 -19.77 24.60 6.83
N PRO A 173 -18.52 24.48 6.34
CA PRO A 173 -17.40 25.28 6.86
C PRO A 173 -17.63 26.79 6.66
N PRO A 174 -16.98 27.66 7.46
CA PRO A 174 -17.11 29.11 7.32
C PRO A 174 -16.83 29.59 5.89
N GLY A 175 -17.76 30.36 5.34
CA GLY A 175 -17.69 30.86 3.97
C GLY A 175 -18.40 29.99 2.92
N LEU A 176 -18.85 28.80 3.29
CA LEU A 176 -19.71 27.95 2.45
C LEU A 176 -21.18 28.06 2.92
N ALA A 177 -22.10 28.30 1.98
CA ALA A 177 -23.52 28.47 2.31
C ALA A 177 -24.24 27.13 2.57
N SER A 178 -23.95 26.11 1.75
CA SER A 178 -24.48 24.75 1.88
C SER A 178 -23.54 23.75 1.20
N TRP A 179 -23.75 22.45 1.45
CA TRP A 179 -23.07 21.36 0.74
C TRP A 179 -23.55 21.16 -0.70
N GLU A 180 -24.60 21.88 -1.12
CA GLU A 180 -25.16 21.77 -2.46
C GLU A 180 -24.49 22.76 -3.43
N GLY A 181 -24.41 22.36 -4.70
CA GLY A 181 -23.80 23.15 -5.78
C GLY A 181 -22.28 23.04 -5.84
N ASP A 182 -21.68 23.64 -6.88
CA ASP A 182 -20.26 23.43 -7.25
C ASP A 182 -19.27 23.72 -6.11
N ALA A 183 -19.52 24.76 -5.30
CA ALA A 183 -18.66 25.10 -4.17
C ALA A 183 -18.77 24.08 -3.02
N GLY A 184 -19.96 23.52 -2.81
CA GLY A 184 -20.21 22.48 -1.81
C GLY A 184 -19.62 21.13 -2.23
N ASP A 185 -19.78 20.76 -3.51
CA ASP A 185 -19.14 19.58 -4.10
C ASP A 185 -17.62 19.65 -3.97
N ALA A 186 -17.01 20.79 -4.36
CA ALA A 186 -15.57 20.96 -4.26
C ALA A 186 -15.06 20.84 -2.80
N ALA A 187 -15.78 21.42 -1.83
CA ALA A 187 -15.45 21.32 -0.42
C ALA A 187 -15.59 19.89 0.12
N LEU A 188 -16.66 19.18 -0.28
CA LEU A 188 -16.90 17.78 0.08
C LEU A 188 -15.79 16.87 -0.48
N ILE A 189 -15.44 17.02 -1.75
CA ILE A 189 -14.40 16.22 -2.38
C ILE A 189 -13.05 16.51 -1.73
N GLN A 190 -12.76 17.76 -1.37
CA GLN A 190 -11.52 18.11 -0.67
C GLN A 190 -11.43 17.40 0.70
N VAL A 191 -12.48 17.47 1.53
CA VAL A 191 -12.47 16.78 2.84
C VAL A 191 -12.48 15.27 2.67
N GLY A 192 -13.22 14.74 1.69
CA GLY A 192 -13.26 13.31 1.36
C GLY A 192 -11.91 12.77 0.94
N HIS A 193 -11.12 13.51 0.14
CA HIS A 193 -9.74 13.12 -0.21
C HIS A 193 -8.81 13.09 1.01
N VAL A 194 -8.95 14.05 1.93
CA VAL A 194 -8.19 14.06 3.19
C VAL A 194 -8.56 12.85 4.04
N MET A 195 -9.85 12.62 4.29
CA MET A 195 -10.31 11.48 5.10
C MET A 195 -9.98 10.14 4.45
N GLY A 196 -10.18 10.00 3.14
CA GLY A 196 -9.81 8.79 2.40
C GLY A 196 -8.31 8.51 2.45
N SER A 197 -7.46 9.54 2.39
CA SER A 197 -6.01 9.36 2.52
C SER A 197 -5.59 9.04 3.95
N LEU A 198 -6.29 9.57 4.96
CA LEU A 198 -6.09 9.15 6.35
C LEU A 198 -6.47 7.68 6.52
N ILE A 199 -7.64 7.26 6.03
CA ILE A 199 -8.07 5.86 6.11
C ILE A 199 -7.07 4.95 5.39
N MET A 200 -6.65 5.30 4.17
CA MET A 200 -5.71 4.50 3.39
C MET A 200 -4.35 4.29 4.07
N ALA A 201 -3.84 5.33 4.75
CA ALA A 201 -2.49 5.32 5.30
C ALA A 201 -2.44 4.95 6.80
N TYR A 202 -3.54 5.08 7.54
CA TYR A 202 -3.53 5.07 9.02
C TYR A 202 -4.62 4.19 9.65
N ALA A 203 -5.63 3.74 8.90
CA ALA A 203 -6.65 2.85 9.46
C ALA A 203 -6.14 1.41 9.59
N PHE A 204 -6.73 0.70 10.55
CA PHE A 204 -6.57 -0.72 10.77
C PHE A 204 -7.89 -1.43 10.52
N ASP A 205 -7.82 -2.68 10.09
CA ASP A 205 -8.98 -3.57 10.12
C ASP A 205 -9.25 -3.98 11.57
N ILE A 206 -10.50 -3.84 12.00
CA ILE A 206 -10.94 -4.06 13.38
C ILE A 206 -11.76 -5.36 13.40
N GLU A 207 -11.27 -6.34 14.16
CA GLU A 207 -11.99 -7.59 14.37
C GLU A 207 -13.30 -7.31 15.12
N LYS A 208 -14.40 -7.93 14.67
CA LYS A 208 -15.69 -7.90 15.39
C LYS A 208 -15.48 -8.50 16.77
N SER A 209 -16.07 -7.90 17.81
CA SER A 209 -16.00 -8.48 19.15
C SER A 209 -17.00 -9.63 19.29
N GLU A 210 -16.72 -10.62 20.12
CA GLU A 210 -17.65 -11.75 20.37
C GLU A 210 -19.04 -11.29 20.86
N ASP A 211 -19.14 -10.07 21.41
CA ASP A 211 -20.40 -9.44 21.84
C ASP A 211 -21.21 -8.82 20.66
N ASP A 212 -20.61 -8.64 19.48
CA ASP A 212 -21.28 -8.10 18.29
C ASP A 212 -22.06 -9.18 17.51
N ASP A 213 -21.89 -10.46 17.85
CA ASP A 213 -22.54 -11.61 17.19
C ASP A 213 -24.02 -11.82 17.61
N ASP A 214 -24.55 -11.03 18.55
CA ASP A 214 -25.92 -11.20 19.09
C ASP A 214 -27.02 -10.56 18.20
N GLU A 215 -26.68 -9.95 17.05
CA GLU A 215 -27.66 -9.43 16.07
C GLU A 215 -27.75 -10.24 14.75
N GLY A 216 -27.04 -11.36 14.62
CA GLY A 216 -27.13 -12.26 13.45
C GLY A 216 -27.07 -13.73 13.86
N GLU A 217 -28.10 -14.50 13.52
CA GLU A 217 -28.27 -15.90 13.95
C GLU A 217 -26.99 -16.74 13.87
N ALA A 218 -26.61 -17.28 15.03
CA ALA A 218 -25.58 -18.29 15.20
C ALA A 218 -25.69 -19.41 14.16
N ASN A 219 -24.64 -19.59 13.38
CA ASN A 219 -24.33 -20.88 12.78
C ASN A 219 -22.84 -21.17 12.97
N ASP A 220 -22.56 -21.74 14.14
CA ASP A 220 -21.31 -22.42 14.46
C ASP A 220 -21.14 -23.63 13.52
N GLU A 221 -19.87 -23.92 13.19
CA GLU A 221 -19.36 -24.96 12.28
C GLU A 221 -19.37 -24.67 10.76
N SER A 222 -18.28 -24.08 10.25
CA SER A 222 -17.70 -24.55 8.97
C SER A 222 -16.20 -24.28 8.88
N TYR A 223 -15.44 -25.37 8.81
CA TYR A 223 -14.04 -25.38 8.38
C TYR A 223 -13.97 -25.12 6.87
N MET A 224 -13.14 -24.16 6.44
CA MET A 224 -12.53 -24.07 5.11
C MET A 224 -13.45 -24.27 3.90
N THR A 225 -13.92 -23.16 3.32
CA THR A 225 -14.24 -23.06 1.89
C THR A 225 -13.85 -21.67 1.37
N ASP A 226 -12.91 -21.63 0.42
CA ASP A 226 -12.26 -20.45 -0.18
C ASP A 226 -13.17 -19.58 -1.09
N ASP A 227 -14.49 -19.57 -0.94
CA ASP A 227 -15.41 -18.89 -1.89
C ASP A 227 -16.61 -18.19 -1.22
N GLU A 228 -16.36 -17.34 -0.22
CA GLU A 228 -17.34 -16.34 0.24
C GLU A 228 -16.67 -14.96 0.15
N GLU A 229 -17.34 -14.00 -0.48
CA GLU A 229 -16.93 -12.58 -0.56
C GLU A 229 -16.24 -12.18 0.74
N GLU A 230 -14.93 -11.89 0.72
CA GLU A 230 -14.17 -11.51 1.92
C GLU A 230 -14.99 -10.46 2.68
N GLU A 231 -15.61 -10.83 3.81
CA GLU A 231 -16.35 -9.88 4.63
C GLU A 231 -15.36 -8.78 5.01
N GLN A 232 -15.47 -7.62 4.35
CA GLN A 232 -14.54 -6.53 4.58
C GLN A 232 -14.68 -6.12 6.04
N LEU A 233 -13.65 -6.41 6.82
CA LEU A 233 -13.64 -6.07 8.24
C LEU A 233 -13.90 -4.57 8.43
N PRO A 234 -14.61 -4.17 9.50
CA PRO A 234 -14.76 -2.79 9.88
C PRO A 234 -13.40 -2.09 9.95
N LYS A 235 -13.35 -0.82 9.54
CA LYS A 235 -12.12 -0.02 9.59
C LYS A 235 -12.13 0.90 10.80
N GLY A 236 -10.97 1.13 11.39
CA GLY A 236 -10.83 2.00 12.56
C GLY A 236 -9.51 2.75 12.58
N MET A 237 -9.58 4.00 13.04
CA MET A 237 -8.39 4.81 13.29
C MET A 237 -7.99 4.63 14.77
N VAL A 238 -6.81 4.08 15.01
CA VAL A 238 -6.34 3.67 16.34
C VAL A 238 -5.37 4.74 16.88
N PRO A 239 -5.80 5.60 17.84
CA PRO A 239 -4.95 6.68 18.31
C PRO A 239 -3.60 6.17 18.83
N LEU A 240 -2.53 6.89 18.50
CA LEU A 240 -1.12 6.59 18.83
C LEU A 240 -0.52 5.44 18.01
N ALA A 241 -1.26 4.36 17.73
CA ALA A 241 -0.77 3.26 16.89
C ALA A 241 -0.45 3.71 15.47
N ASP A 242 -1.28 4.60 14.93
CA ASP A 242 -1.12 5.18 13.61
C ASP A 242 -0.07 6.32 13.53
N LEU A 243 0.44 6.78 14.68
CA LEU A 243 1.55 7.73 14.74
C LEU A 243 2.91 7.05 14.74
N LEU A 244 2.96 5.71 14.77
CA LEU A 244 4.19 4.98 14.52
C LEU A 244 4.47 5.00 13.02
N ASN A 245 5.62 5.54 12.69
CA ASN A 245 6.23 5.41 11.37
C ASN A 245 6.50 3.93 11.06
N ALA A 246 6.58 3.58 9.77
CA ALA A 246 6.87 2.22 9.35
C ALA A 246 8.10 2.13 8.45
N ASP A 247 8.78 0.99 8.56
CA ASP A 247 9.99 0.72 7.81
C ASP A 247 10.17 -0.80 7.67
N ALA A 248 10.42 -1.27 6.44
CA ALA A 248 10.58 -2.68 6.13
C ALA A 248 11.67 -3.38 6.96
N ASP A 249 12.84 -2.75 7.11
CA ASP A 249 14.00 -3.37 7.76
C ASP A 249 14.03 -3.07 9.26
N ARG A 250 13.56 -1.88 9.63
CA ARG A 250 13.66 -1.33 11.00
C ARG A 250 12.42 -1.59 11.84
N ASN A 251 11.37 -2.23 11.29
CA ASN A 251 10.18 -2.62 12.04
C ASN A 251 10.57 -3.36 13.34
N ASN A 252 10.05 -2.87 14.45
CA ASN A 252 10.38 -3.37 15.79
C ASN A 252 9.18 -3.36 16.75
N ALA A 253 8.00 -2.95 16.28
CA ALA A 253 6.73 -3.10 16.97
C ALA A 253 5.61 -3.58 16.04
N ARG A 254 4.57 -4.18 16.63
CA ARG A 254 3.38 -4.62 15.91
C ARG A 254 2.14 -4.47 16.80
N LEU A 255 1.01 -4.12 16.19
CA LEU A 255 -0.28 -4.04 16.85
C LEU A 255 -0.93 -5.42 16.91
N TYR A 256 -1.48 -5.75 18.07
CA TYR A 256 -2.26 -6.97 18.34
C TYR A 256 -3.66 -6.57 18.76
N GLN A 257 -4.68 -7.27 18.26
CA GLN A 257 -6.06 -7.11 18.73
C GLN A 257 -6.30 -8.13 19.84
N GLU A 258 -6.62 -7.66 21.03
CA GLU A 258 -6.89 -8.48 22.21
C GLU A 258 -8.32 -8.23 22.70
N GLU A 259 -8.76 -9.00 23.69
CA GLU A 259 -10.08 -8.85 24.31
C GLU A 259 -10.22 -7.43 24.89
N GLY A 260 -11.13 -6.64 24.32
CA GLY A 260 -11.42 -5.27 24.77
C GLY A 260 -10.40 -4.18 24.41
N ALA A 261 -9.24 -4.49 23.83
CA ALA A 261 -8.21 -3.48 23.51
C ALA A 261 -7.32 -3.85 22.32
N LEU A 262 -6.63 -2.85 21.77
CA LEU A 262 -5.57 -3.02 20.79
C LEU A 262 -4.22 -2.69 21.46
N VAL A 263 -3.30 -3.63 21.42
CA VAL A 263 -2.05 -3.61 22.19
C VAL A 263 -0.86 -3.59 21.26
N MET A 264 -0.03 -2.56 21.35
CA MET A 264 1.21 -2.46 20.59
C MET A 264 2.34 -3.10 21.40
N LYS A 265 3.05 -4.08 20.84
CA LYS A 265 4.15 -4.78 21.51
C LYS A 265 5.43 -4.68 20.70
N ALA A 266 6.57 -4.64 21.40
CA ALA A 266 7.88 -4.76 20.77
C ALA A 266 8.07 -6.18 20.20
N ILE A 267 8.47 -6.31 18.95
CA ILE A 267 8.78 -7.60 18.29
C ILE A 267 10.30 -7.85 18.19
N LYS A 268 11.11 -6.87 18.57
CA LYS A 268 12.57 -6.93 18.68
C LYS A 268 13.01 -6.08 19.88
N PRO A 269 14.21 -6.29 20.46
CA PRO A 269 14.75 -5.36 21.45
C PRO A 269 14.95 -3.95 20.85
N ILE A 270 14.56 -2.91 21.59
CA ILE A 270 14.65 -1.49 21.18
C ILE A 270 15.55 -0.75 22.17
N GLN A 271 16.60 -0.09 21.67
CA GLN A 271 17.54 0.65 22.50
C GLN A 271 17.01 2.04 22.85
N GLN A 272 17.47 2.60 23.97
CA GLN A 272 17.20 3.98 24.32
C GLN A 272 17.56 4.94 23.18
N GLY A 273 16.61 5.81 22.81
CA GLY A 273 16.76 6.80 21.75
C GLY A 273 16.35 6.30 20.36
N GLU A 274 16.15 5.00 20.18
CA GLU A 274 15.66 4.46 18.90
C GLU A 274 14.18 4.79 18.68
N GLU A 275 13.82 4.98 17.42
CA GLU A 275 12.45 5.09 16.99
C GLU A 275 11.79 3.71 16.93
N ILE A 276 10.52 3.68 17.28
CA ILE A 276 9.66 2.52 17.27
C ILE A 276 8.91 2.51 15.95
N PHE A 277 9.20 1.52 15.11
CA PHE A 277 8.62 1.36 13.78
C PHE A 277 7.56 0.26 13.79
N ASN A 278 6.39 0.60 13.25
CA ASN A 278 5.38 -0.36 12.87
C ASN A 278 5.81 -1.14 11.61
N ASP A 279 5.06 -2.19 11.31
CA ASP A 279 5.24 -3.04 10.15
C ASP A 279 4.07 -2.85 9.18
N TYR A 280 4.31 -2.21 8.03
CA TYR A 280 3.33 -2.16 6.94
C TYR A 280 3.39 -3.40 6.04
N GLY A 281 4.31 -4.33 6.27
CA GLY A 281 4.48 -5.54 5.47
C GLY A 281 5.31 -5.36 4.22
N GLU A 282 5.30 -6.38 3.36
CA GLU A 282 6.15 -6.51 2.17
C GLU A 282 5.57 -5.75 0.97
N ILE A 283 5.54 -4.41 1.06
CA ILE A 283 4.86 -3.56 0.07
C ILE A 283 5.84 -2.99 -0.97
N PRO A 284 5.58 -3.11 -2.28
CA PRO A 284 6.39 -2.45 -3.31
C PRO A 284 6.41 -0.92 -3.14
N ARG A 285 7.50 -0.25 -3.50
CA ARG A 285 7.59 1.23 -3.33
C ARG A 285 6.48 1.99 -4.07
N ALA A 286 5.99 1.45 -5.18
CA ALA A 286 4.85 2.03 -5.90
C ALA A 286 3.58 2.07 -5.02
N ASP A 287 3.23 0.95 -4.38
CA ASP A 287 2.11 0.86 -3.44
C ASP A 287 2.37 1.65 -2.16
N LEU A 288 3.60 1.66 -1.66
CA LEU A 288 3.98 2.47 -0.50
C LEU A 288 3.72 3.96 -0.77
N LEU A 289 4.06 4.43 -1.98
CA LEU A 289 3.81 5.81 -2.41
C LEU A 289 2.32 6.08 -2.58
N ARG A 290 1.59 5.16 -3.22
CA ARG A 290 0.14 5.28 -3.43
C ARG A 290 -0.61 5.38 -2.11
N ARG A 291 -0.31 4.48 -1.17
CA ARG A 291 -1.06 4.32 0.09
C ARG A 291 -0.60 5.31 1.16
N TYR A 292 0.70 5.51 1.33
CA TYR A 292 1.28 6.25 2.46
C TYR A 292 1.99 7.54 2.05
N GLY A 293 2.15 7.82 0.75
CA GLY A 293 2.73 9.07 0.27
C GLY A 293 4.24 9.17 0.47
N TYR A 294 4.96 8.04 0.56
CA TYR A 294 6.42 8.06 0.59
C TYR A 294 7.06 6.84 -0.07
N VAL A 295 8.37 6.93 -0.28
CA VAL A 295 9.23 5.80 -0.62
C VAL A 295 10.49 5.81 0.24
N THR A 296 11.12 4.65 0.40
CA THR A 296 12.46 4.49 0.99
C THR A 296 13.15 3.27 0.38
N ASP A 297 14.48 3.27 0.35
CA ASP A 297 15.26 2.19 -0.26
C ASP A 297 15.12 0.86 0.49
N ASN A 298 14.70 0.86 1.77
CA ASN A 298 14.45 -0.36 2.55
C ASN A 298 13.30 -1.21 1.95
N TYR A 299 12.38 -0.60 1.19
CA TYR A 299 11.33 -1.33 0.47
C TYR A 299 11.72 -1.72 -0.96
N ALA A 300 12.93 -1.39 -1.42
CA ALA A 300 13.35 -1.69 -2.80
C ALA A 300 13.34 -3.19 -3.10
N VAL A 301 13.59 -4.04 -2.09
CA VAL A 301 13.56 -5.49 -2.22
C VAL A 301 12.18 -6.03 -2.62
N TYR A 302 11.11 -5.28 -2.32
CA TYR A 302 9.73 -5.62 -2.63
C TYR A 302 9.22 -4.97 -3.91
N ASP A 303 10.06 -4.22 -4.64
CA ASP A 303 9.64 -3.66 -5.93
C ASP A 303 9.16 -4.76 -6.87
N VAL A 304 8.17 -4.43 -7.67
CA VAL A 304 7.58 -5.32 -8.67
C VAL A 304 7.58 -4.66 -10.03
N LEU A 305 7.48 -5.46 -11.08
CA LEU A 305 7.09 -5.02 -12.41
C LEU A 305 5.71 -5.58 -12.71
N GLU A 306 4.78 -4.75 -13.15
CA GLU A 306 3.45 -5.20 -13.57
C GLU A 306 3.31 -5.16 -15.09
N LEU A 307 2.79 -6.24 -15.67
CA LEU A 307 2.45 -6.34 -17.08
C LEU A 307 0.94 -6.43 -17.23
N SER A 308 0.34 -5.43 -17.89
CA SER A 308 -1.09 -5.49 -18.23
C SER A 308 -1.38 -6.57 -19.26
N LEU A 309 -2.58 -7.15 -19.19
CA LEU A 309 -3.09 -8.10 -20.18
C LEU A 309 -3.02 -7.50 -21.59
N GLU A 310 -3.36 -6.22 -21.75
CA GLU A 310 -3.22 -5.49 -23.01
C GLU A 310 -1.80 -5.55 -23.58
N THR A 311 -0.79 -5.27 -22.76
CA THR A 311 0.62 -5.32 -23.19
C THR A 311 1.01 -6.73 -23.66
N ILE A 312 0.53 -7.77 -22.97
CA ILE A 312 0.81 -9.17 -23.29
C ILE A 312 0.09 -9.59 -24.58
N CYS A 313 -1.19 -9.23 -24.73
CA CYS A 313 -1.97 -9.53 -25.92
C CYS A 313 -1.38 -8.86 -27.17
N GLU A 314 -0.99 -7.58 -27.08
CA GLU A 314 -0.29 -6.92 -28.18
C GLU A 314 1.04 -7.60 -28.51
N ALA A 315 1.79 -8.05 -27.50
CA ALA A 315 3.05 -8.76 -27.69
C ALA A 315 2.86 -10.11 -28.40
N ALA A 316 1.73 -10.77 -28.15
CA ALA A 316 1.31 -12.00 -28.81
C ALA A 316 0.65 -11.77 -30.19
N GLY A 317 0.46 -10.52 -30.62
CA GLY A 317 -0.13 -10.15 -31.90
C GLY A 317 -1.66 -10.22 -31.95
N LEU A 318 -2.33 -10.18 -30.79
CA LEU A 318 -3.79 -10.05 -30.71
C LEU A 318 -4.21 -8.60 -30.99
N ALA A 319 -5.45 -8.42 -31.44
CA ALA A 319 -5.99 -7.11 -31.79
C ALA A 319 -6.43 -6.29 -30.56
N ASN A 320 -6.81 -6.96 -29.47
CA ASN A 320 -7.26 -6.37 -28.22
C ASN A 320 -7.08 -7.41 -27.08
N ALA A 321 -7.37 -6.99 -25.84
CA ALA A 321 -7.37 -7.84 -24.65
C ALA A 321 -8.79 -8.22 -24.19
N ASP A 322 -9.78 -8.15 -25.09
CA ASP A 322 -11.18 -8.42 -24.76
C ASP A 322 -11.47 -9.94 -24.81
N PRO A 323 -11.84 -10.59 -23.69
CA PRO A 323 -12.16 -12.01 -23.66
C PRO A 323 -13.28 -12.40 -24.63
N GLU A 324 -14.29 -11.56 -24.82
CA GLU A 324 -15.45 -11.89 -25.68
C GLU A 324 -15.08 -11.99 -27.17
N SER A 325 -14.03 -11.28 -27.60
CA SER A 325 -13.57 -11.30 -29.00
C SER A 325 -12.31 -12.14 -29.23
N GLN A 326 -11.68 -12.67 -28.17
CA GLN A 326 -10.47 -13.47 -28.25
C GLN A 326 -10.68 -14.87 -27.65
N PRO A 327 -10.85 -15.93 -28.48
CA PRO A 327 -11.21 -17.28 -27.98
C PRO A 327 -10.24 -17.86 -26.93
N ARG A 328 -8.95 -17.49 -26.99
CA ARG A 328 -7.95 -17.95 -26.01
C ARG A 328 -8.10 -17.27 -24.66
N LEU A 329 -8.50 -16.00 -24.65
CA LEU A 329 -8.77 -15.24 -23.44
C LEU A 329 -10.11 -15.67 -22.85
N GLU A 330 -11.15 -15.81 -23.68
CA GLU A 330 -12.45 -16.38 -23.29
C GLU A 330 -12.27 -17.72 -22.56
N PHE A 331 -11.44 -18.61 -23.12
CA PHE A 331 -11.16 -19.90 -22.50
C PHE A 331 -10.52 -19.77 -21.12
N LEU A 332 -9.51 -18.92 -20.95
CA LEU A 332 -8.87 -18.71 -19.64
C LEU A 332 -9.79 -18.01 -18.64
N SER A 333 -10.61 -17.06 -19.10
CA SER A 333 -11.63 -16.40 -18.29
C SER A 333 -12.69 -17.39 -17.81
N SER A 334 -13.14 -18.31 -18.67
CA SER A 334 -14.09 -19.36 -18.30
C SER A 334 -13.54 -20.37 -17.27
N LEU A 335 -12.22 -20.40 -17.10
CA LEU A 335 -11.52 -21.21 -16.09
C LEU A 335 -11.10 -20.40 -14.85
N ASP A 336 -11.42 -19.11 -14.81
CA ASP A 336 -11.04 -18.20 -13.71
C ASP A 336 -9.52 -18.08 -13.50
N ILE A 337 -8.76 -18.14 -14.59
CA ILE A 337 -7.27 -18.01 -14.59
C ILE A 337 -6.82 -16.66 -15.15
N LEU A 338 -7.69 -15.99 -15.91
CA LEU A 338 -7.32 -14.77 -16.62
C LEU A 338 -7.36 -13.56 -15.69
N GLU A 339 -6.22 -12.93 -15.51
CA GLU A 339 -6.09 -11.65 -14.80
C GLU A 339 -5.88 -10.47 -15.78
N ASP A 340 -6.28 -9.28 -15.35
CA ASP A 340 -6.09 -8.01 -16.09
C ASP A 340 -4.64 -7.51 -16.07
N GLY A 341 -3.83 -7.97 -15.12
CA GLY A 341 -2.43 -7.62 -14.99
C GLY A 341 -1.66 -8.58 -14.10
N TYR A 342 -0.39 -8.81 -14.43
CA TYR A 342 0.44 -9.81 -13.79
C TYR A 342 1.66 -9.18 -13.12
N VAL A 343 1.87 -9.51 -11.85
CA VAL A 343 2.92 -8.92 -11.01
C VAL A 343 4.17 -9.82 -11.00
N ILE A 344 5.30 -9.26 -11.41
CA ILE A 344 6.60 -9.93 -11.42
C ILE A 344 7.46 -9.32 -10.31
N PRO A 345 7.72 -10.04 -9.20
CA PRO A 345 8.52 -9.52 -8.09
C PRO A 345 9.99 -9.38 -8.43
N ARG A 346 10.68 -8.49 -7.70
CA ARG A 346 12.13 -8.37 -7.78
C ARG A 346 12.80 -9.71 -7.42
N PRO A 347 13.73 -10.21 -8.23
CA PRO A 347 14.50 -11.39 -7.87
C PRO A 347 15.44 -11.07 -6.69
N VAL A 348 15.18 -11.67 -5.52
CA VAL A 348 15.97 -11.44 -4.28
C VAL A 348 16.98 -12.54 -3.97
N ASN A 349 16.80 -13.75 -4.52
CA ASN A 349 17.68 -14.89 -4.26
C ASN A 349 19.02 -14.76 -5.02
N ALA A 350 20.10 -15.34 -4.48
CA ALA A 350 21.43 -15.28 -5.10
C ALA A 350 21.51 -15.95 -6.48
N ASN A 351 20.65 -16.93 -6.76
CA ASN A 351 20.48 -17.60 -8.05
C ASN A 351 18.98 -17.85 -8.29
N PRO A 352 18.20 -16.82 -8.62
CA PRO A 352 16.77 -16.97 -8.77
C PRO A 352 16.47 -17.72 -10.08
N SER A 353 15.48 -18.61 -10.09
CA SER A 353 14.98 -19.21 -11.32
C SER A 353 13.72 -18.47 -11.81
N LEU A 354 13.45 -18.49 -13.12
CA LEU A 354 12.23 -17.88 -13.66
C LEU A 354 10.95 -18.52 -13.07
N GLY A 355 11.00 -19.80 -12.70
CA GLY A 355 9.88 -20.49 -12.06
C GLY A 355 9.61 -20.03 -10.63
N ASP A 356 10.58 -19.41 -9.96
CA ASP A 356 10.41 -18.84 -8.62
C ASP A 356 9.84 -17.41 -8.66
N ILE A 357 9.91 -16.75 -9.82
CA ILE A 357 9.57 -15.33 -9.97
C ILE A 357 8.25 -15.15 -10.73
N LEU A 358 8.04 -15.90 -11.81
CA LEU A 358 6.87 -15.69 -12.67
C LEU A 358 5.62 -16.32 -12.05
N PRO A 359 4.51 -15.56 -11.90
CA PRO A 359 3.23 -16.12 -11.48
C PRO A 359 2.78 -17.26 -12.42
N ALA A 360 2.12 -18.27 -11.86
CA ALA A 360 1.71 -19.44 -12.63
C ALA A 360 0.69 -19.06 -13.71
N GLU A 361 -0.22 -18.16 -13.38
CA GLU A 361 -1.30 -17.59 -14.18
C GLU A 361 -0.72 -16.87 -15.41
N LEU A 362 0.34 -16.07 -15.21
CA LEU A 362 1.08 -15.43 -16.31
C LEU A 362 1.67 -16.48 -17.26
N VAL A 363 2.31 -17.52 -16.71
CA VAL A 363 2.92 -18.57 -17.54
C VAL A 363 1.84 -19.38 -18.27
N VAL A 364 0.69 -19.62 -17.66
CA VAL A 364 -0.46 -20.29 -18.29
C VAL A 364 -1.03 -19.43 -19.41
N LEU A 365 -1.17 -18.11 -19.22
CA LEU A 365 -1.59 -17.18 -20.27
C LEU A 365 -0.62 -17.25 -21.46
N LEU A 366 0.68 -17.07 -21.21
CA LEU A 366 1.71 -17.09 -22.26
C LEU A 366 1.73 -18.42 -23.01
N ALA A 367 1.68 -19.54 -22.28
CA ALA A 367 1.62 -20.88 -22.87
C ALA A 367 0.36 -21.07 -23.71
N THR A 368 -0.79 -20.56 -23.25
CA THR A 368 -2.07 -20.63 -23.96
C THR A 368 -2.03 -19.79 -25.22
N LEU A 369 -1.46 -18.58 -25.20
CA LEU A 369 -1.30 -17.73 -26.38
C LEU A 369 -0.32 -18.34 -27.40
N ALA A 370 0.66 -19.12 -26.95
CA ALA A 370 1.66 -19.77 -27.79
C ALA A 370 1.19 -21.05 -28.52
N LEU A 371 0.07 -21.67 -28.12
CA LEU A 371 -0.40 -22.93 -28.73
C LEU A 371 -0.68 -22.80 -30.23
N SER A 372 -0.54 -23.89 -30.99
CA SER A 372 -1.15 -24.00 -32.32
C SER A 372 -2.68 -24.06 -32.24
N PRO A 373 -3.41 -23.76 -33.33
CA PRO A 373 -4.87 -23.91 -33.37
C PRO A 373 -5.35 -25.33 -33.00
N GLU A 374 -4.60 -26.36 -33.40
CA GLU A 374 -4.92 -27.76 -33.11
C GLU A 374 -4.73 -28.09 -31.63
N GLU A 375 -3.62 -27.66 -31.03
CA GLU A 375 -3.36 -27.87 -29.60
C GLU A 375 -4.36 -27.10 -28.74
N PHE A 376 -4.70 -25.86 -29.13
CA PHE A 376 -5.71 -25.07 -28.44
C PHE A 376 -7.08 -25.77 -28.45
N LYS A 377 -7.53 -26.27 -29.61
CA LYS A 377 -8.77 -27.08 -29.70
C LYS A 377 -8.76 -28.30 -28.80
N GLN A 378 -7.60 -28.95 -28.62
CA GLN A 378 -7.46 -30.08 -27.70
C GLN A 378 -7.52 -29.66 -26.22
N ARG A 379 -7.09 -28.45 -25.87
CA ARG A 379 -7.19 -27.91 -24.51
C ARG A 379 -8.63 -27.56 -24.16
N VAL A 380 -9.32 -26.87 -25.07
CA VAL A 380 -10.75 -26.54 -24.95
C VAL A 380 -11.60 -27.82 -24.83
N SER A 381 -11.36 -28.84 -25.66
CA SER A 381 -12.15 -30.09 -25.59
C SER A 381 -11.93 -30.90 -24.31
N LYS A 382 -10.81 -30.69 -23.61
CA LYS A 382 -10.50 -31.30 -22.33
C LYS A 382 -10.88 -30.43 -21.14
N ASP A 383 -11.31 -29.19 -21.41
CA ASP A 383 -11.62 -28.16 -20.42
C ASP A 383 -10.46 -27.93 -19.43
N LYS A 384 -9.22 -27.91 -19.95
CA LYS A 384 -8.01 -27.82 -19.13
C LYS A 384 -6.95 -26.94 -19.78
N ALA A 385 -6.55 -25.90 -19.05
CA ALA A 385 -5.42 -25.04 -19.38
C ALA A 385 -4.10 -25.83 -19.54
N PRO A 386 -3.11 -25.29 -20.27
CA PRO A 386 -1.76 -25.84 -20.26
C PRO A 386 -1.15 -25.77 -18.85
N LYS A 387 -0.14 -26.61 -18.61
CA LYS A 387 0.67 -26.50 -17.39
C LYS A 387 1.53 -25.22 -17.47
N PRO A 388 1.88 -24.58 -16.34
CA PRO A 388 2.73 -23.39 -16.31
C PRO A 388 4.18 -23.76 -16.69
N VAL A 389 4.44 -23.92 -17.99
CA VAL A 389 5.76 -24.21 -18.54
C VAL A 389 6.09 -23.17 -19.60
N LEU A 390 7.18 -22.45 -19.40
CA LEU A 390 7.66 -21.43 -20.32
C LEU A 390 8.49 -22.08 -21.43
N ASP A 391 7.85 -22.40 -22.55
CA ASP A 391 8.53 -22.90 -23.75
C ASP A 391 9.13 -21.76 -24.61
N THR A 392 9.74 -22.10 -25.75
CA THR A 392 10.37 -21.11 -26.64
C THR A 392 9.40 -20.05 -27.16
N ASN A 393 8.15 -20.41 -27.48
CA ASN A 393 7.17 -19.49 -28.03
C ASN A 393 6.60 -18.58 -26.94
N ALA A 394 6.25 -19.16 -25.78
CA ALA A 394 5.82 -18.42 -24.59
C ALA A 394 6.92 -17.44 -24.10
N THR A 395 8.18 -17.89 -24.12
CA THR A 395 9.35 -17.05 -23.81
C THR A 395 9.45 -15.86 -24.78
N ALA A 396 9.23 -16.09 -26.09
CA ALA A 396 9.29 -15.03 -27.08
C ALA A 396 8.20 -13.98 -26.87
N ILE A 397 6.97 -14.40 -26.52
CA ILE A 397 5.87 -13.48 -26.17
C ILE A 397 6.25 -12.66 -24.93
N LEU A 398 6.78 -13.29 -23.88
CA LEU A 398 7.18 -12.59 -22.66
C LEU A 398 8.29 -11.56 -22.92
N ILE A 399 9.31 -11.91 -23.70
CA ILE A 399 10.38 -10.97 -24.09
C ILE A 399 9.78 -9.77 -24.85
N SER A 400 8.86 -10.03 -25.79
CA SER A 400 8.17 -8.98 -26.55
C SER A 400 7.34 -8.06 -25.64
N ALA A 401 6.62 -8.63 -24.66
CA ALA A 401 5.83 -7.87 -23.68
C ALA A 401 6.70 -7.00 -22.78
N LEU A 402 7.82 -7.55 -22.28
CA LEU A 402 8.78 -6.81 -21.47
C LEU A 402 9.45 -5.68 -22.27
N GLN A 403 9.77 -5.90 -23.54
CA GLN A 403 10.31 -4.86 -24.43
C GLN A 403 9.29 -3.76 -24.72
N LYS A 404 8.00 -4.12 -24.92
CA LYS A 404 6.91 -3.14 -25.05
C LYS A 404 6.77 -2.30 -23.79
N ARG A 405 6.74 -2.92 -22.60
CA ARG A 405 6.73 -2.21 -21.31
C ARG A 405 7.96 -1.31 -21.16
N GLN A 406 9.14 -1.78 -21.54
CA GLN A 406 10.37 -0.99 -21.52
C GLN A 406 10.27 0.27 -22.39
N ALA A 407 9.63 0.16 -23.58
CA ALA A 407 9.47 1.27 -24.51
C ALA A 407 8.43 2.31 -24.07
N GLN A 408 7.54 1.98 -23.11
CA GLN A 408 6.58 2.92 -22.54
C GLN A 408 7.26 3.93 -21.59
N TYR A 409 8.41 3.60 -21.00
CA TYR A 409 9.19 4.56 -20.24
C TYR A 409 9.89 5.56 -21.18
N ALA A 410 9.69 6.86 -21.01
CA ALA A 410 10.36 7.89 -21.80
C ALA A 410 11.86 8.06 -21.45
N THR A 411 12.34 7.42 -20.38
CA THR A 411 13.73 7.47 -19.92
C THR A 411 14.29 6.08 -19.67
N SER A 412 15.59 5.88 -19.92
CA SER A 412 16.28 4.64 -19.59
C SER A 412 16.67 4.57 -18.10
N LEU A 413 16.94 3.36 -17.60
CA LEU A 413 17.46 3.18 -16.24
C LEU A 413 18.75 3.99 -16.01
N ALA A 414 19.67 3.98 -16.98
CA ALA A 414 20.91 4.73 -16.89
C ALA A 414 20.68 6.24 -16.79
N SER A 415 19.73 6.77 -17.57
CA SER A 415 19.35 8.19 -17.51
C SER A 415 18.75 8.56 -16.16
N ASP A 416 17.89 7.71 -15.61
CA ASP A 416 17.26 7.93 -14.31
C ASP A 416 18.25 7.85 -13.15
N LEU A 417 19.18 6.89 -13.18
CA LEU A 417 20.26 6.80 -12.19
C LEU A 417 21.17 8.04 -12.24
N GLN A 418 21.50 8.50 -13.45
CA GLN A 418 22.28 9.73 -13.63
C GLN A 418 21.51 10.96 -13.12
N PHE A 419 20.22 11.06 -13.42
CA PHE A 419 19.38 12.15 -12.93
C PHE A 419 19.30 12.12 -11.41
N ARG A 420 19.04 10.96 -10.80
CA ARG A 420 19.02 10.77 -9.34
C ARG A 420 20.33 11.24 -8.70
N ALA A 421 21.47 10.89 -9.29
CA ALA A 421 22.78 11.31 -8.80
C ALA A 421 23.05 12.82 -8.97
N SER A 422 22.40 13.47 -9.95
CA SER A 422 22.54 14.91 -10.18
C SER A 422 21.69 15.77 -9.25
N LEU A 423 20.68 15.18 -8.61
CA LEU A 423 19.79 15.90 -7.71
C LEU A 423 20.50 16.24 -6.40
N SER A 424 20.58 17.53 -6.06
CA SER A 424 21.06 17.98 -4.74
C SER A 424 20.27 17.31 -3.61
N PRO A 425 20.84 17.07 -2.43
CA PRO A 425 20.06 16.62 -1.27
C PRO A 425 18.90 17.58 -0.99
N LEU A 426 17.74 17.04 -0.59
CA LEU A 426 16.67 17.89 -0.07
C LEU A 426 17.11 18.47 1.28
N PRO A 427 16.66 19.69 1.65
CA PRO A 427 16.92 20.22 2.98
C PRO A 427 16.36 19.27 4.04
N GLU A 428 17.16 18.98 5.09
CA GLU A 428 16.70 18.22 6.26
C GLU A 428 15.66 19.01 7.07
N THR A 429 15.72 20.34 7.00
CA THR A 429 14.81 21.26 7.71
C THR A 429 14.32 22.38 6.79
N GLY A 430 13.03 22.70 6.86
CA GLY A 430 12.41 23.83 6.16
C GLY A 430 11.33 23.41 5.16
N ASP A 431 10.85 24.37 4.36
CA ASP A 431 9.91 24.12 3.27
C ASP A 431 10.64 23.40 2.14
N VAL A 432 10.44 22.08 2.07
CA VAL A 432 10.87 21.26 0.95
C VAL A 432 9.93 21.54 -0.22
N ASP A 433 10.49 21.87 -1.38
CA ASP A 433 9.73 21.95 -2.64
C ASP A 433 9.01 20.61 -2.88
N GLU A 434 7.69 20.63 -2.72
CA GLU A 434 6.82 19.45 -2.82
C GLU A 434 6.94 18.79 -4.18
N ALA A 435 7.02 19.58 -5.26
CA ALA A 435 7.18 19.06 -6.60
C ALA A 435 8.53 18.34 -6.75
N ALA A 436 9.62 18.94 -6.25
CA ALA A 436 10.94 18.32 -6.26
C ALA A 436 10.99 17.03 -5.42
N ARG A 437 10.26 16.95 -4.31
CA ARG A 437 10.12 15.72 -3.51
C ARG A 437 9.36 14.65 -4.29
N ARG A 438 8.20 14.98 -4.87
CA ARG A 438 7.38 14.05 -5.66
C ARG A 438 8.13 13.49 -6.87
N VAL A 439 8.88 14.31 -7.59
CA VAL A 439 9.79 13.87 -8.67
C VAL A 439 10.77 12.81 -8.19
N ARG A 440 11.38 12.96 -7.00
CA ARG A 440 12.31 11.95 -6.44
C ARG A 440 11.62 10.65 -6.09
N MET A 441 10.39 10.73 -5.56
CA MET A 441 9.62 9.53 -5.21
C MET A 441 9.25 8.77 -6.48
N ALA A 442 8.77 9.46 -7.52
CA ALA A 442 8.50 8.87 -8.83
C ALA A 442 9.76 8.27 -9.47
N LEU A 443 10.90 8.95 -9.36
CA LEU A 443 12.18 8.46 -9.86
C LEU A 443 12.62 7.15 -9.18
N GLN A 444 12.42 7.02 -7.86
CA GLN A 444 12.72 5.78 -7.16
C GLN A 444 11.82 4.62 -7.58
N VAL A 445 10.52 4.86 -7.73
CA VAL A 445 9.55 3.86 -8.21
C VAL A 445 9.97 3.34 -9.59
N ARG A 446 10.14 4.24 -10.57
CA ARG A 446 10.47 3.84 -11.94
C ARG A 446 11.87 3.22 -12.07
N ILE A 447 12.84 3.60 -11.24
CA ILE A 447 14.14 2.93 -11.16
C ILE A 447 13.93 1.48 -10.70
N GLY A 448 13.16 1.27 -9.64
CA GLY A 448 12.86 -0.06 -9.12
C GLY A 448 12.24 -0.98 -10.17
N GLU A 449 11.17 -0.52 -10.81
CA GLU A 449 10.49 -1.28 -11.89
C GLU A 449 11.44 -1.61 -13.05
N LYS A 450 12.28 -0.65 -13.48
CA LYS A 450 13.25 -0.86 -14.55
C LYS A 450 14.35 -1.85 -14.18
N GLU A 451 14.78 -1.88 -12.93
CA GLU A 451 15.74 -2.87 -12.43
C GLU A 451 15.15 -4.29 -12.48
N VAL A 452 13.90 -4.46 -12.03
CA VAL A 452 13.18 -5.74 -12.16
C VAL A 452 13.07 -6.15 -13.62
N LEU A 453 12.61 -5.25 -14.48
CA LEU A 453 12.46 -5.47 -15.92
C LEU A 453 13.77 -5.92 -16.57
N GLN A 454 14.87 -5.21 -16.33
CA GLN A 454 16.17 -5.56 -16.91
C GLN A 454 16.71 -6.89 -16.40
N THR A 455 16.50 -7.20 -15.12
CA THR A 455 16.91 -8.46 -14.52
C THR A 455 16.18 -9.63 -15.18
N VAL A 456 14.84 -9.54 -15.30
CA VAL A 456 14.01 -10.58 -15.91
C VAL A 456 14.35 -10.75 -17.40
N LEU A 457 14.54 -9.66 -18.15
CA LEU A 457 15.01 -9.74 -19.55
C LEU A 457 16.38 -10.44 -19.65
N GLY A 458 17.31 -10.16 -18.74
CA GLY A 458 18.61 -10.81 -18.68
C GLY A 458 18.53 -12.32 -18.42
N MET A 459 17.58 -12.75 -17.59
CA MET A 459 17.31 -14.17 -17.29
C MET A 459 16.69 -14.93 -18.47
N LEU A 460 15.94 -14.25 -19.33
CA LEU A 460 15.28 -14.82 -20.51
C LEU A 460 16.20 -14.91 -21.74
N GLN A 461 17.31 -14.16 -21.76
CA GLN A 461 18.28 -14.27 -22.84
C GLN A 461 19.08 -15.58 -22.74
N PRO A 462 19.27 -16.31 -23.85
CA PRO A 462 20.13 -17.49 -23.83
C PRO A 462 21.53 -17.05 -23.40
N ALA A 463 22.13 -17.75 -22.42
CA ALA A 463 23.48 -17.48 -21.94
C ALA A 463 24.41 -17.30 -23.14
N THR A 464 24.77 -16.05 -23.42
CA THR A 464 25.73 -15.77 -24.49
C THR A 464 26.99 -16.55 -24.14
N SER A 465 27.43 -17.37 -25.09
CA SER A 465 28.47 -18.35 -24.95
C SER A 465 29.78 -17.71 -24.51
N GLY A 466 29.96 -17.59 -23.19
CA GLY A 466 31.24 -17.44 -22.53
C GLY A 466 32.04 -18.72 -22.71
N SER A 467 32.61 -18.91 -23.90
CA SER A 467 33.64 -19.90 -24.16
C SER A 467 34.90 -19.52 -23.38
N LEU A 468 34.89 -19.78 -22.07
CA LEU A 468 36.12 -20.06 -21.36
C LEU A 468 36.56 -21.46 -21.80
N LYS A 469 37.28 -21.49 -22.93
CA LYS A 469 38.23 -22.55 -23.22
C LYS A 469 39.09 -22.74 -21.97
N ARG A 470 38.81 -23.77 -21.17
CA ARG A 470 39.81 -24.36 -20.31
C ARG A 470 40.88 -24.91 -21.25
N SER A 471 41.95 -24.14 -21.41
CA SER A 471 43.24 -24.67 -21.84
C SER A 471 43.60 -25.78 -20.85
N ALA A 472 43.49 -27.02 -21.33
CA ALA A 472 44.16 -28.14 -20.70
C ALA A 472 45.66 -27.89 -20.82
N ASN A 473 46.28 -27.39 -19.76
CA ASN A 473 47.67 -27.68 -19.48
C ASN A 473 47.72 -28.22 -18.06
N GLY A 474 48.04 -29.50 -17.95
CA GLY A 474 48.37 -30.11 -16.69
C GLY A 474 49.67 -29.50 -16.15
N ASP A 475 49.71 -29.28 -14.86
CA ASP A 475 50.85 -29.72 -14.08
C ASP A 475 50.40 -30.08 -12.67
N GLY A 476 50.98 -31.16 -12.14
CA GLY A 476 50.58 -31.77 -10.88
C GLY A 476 51.06 -31.00 -9.66
N GLY A 477 50.49 -31.32 -8.50
CA GLY A 477 51.12 -30.96 -7.24
C GLY A 477 50.18 -30.59 -6.11
N ASP A 478 49.75 -31.64 -5.43
CA ASP A 478 49.73 -31.72 -3.97
C ASP A 478 48.55 -31.17 -3.16
N SER A 479 48.19 -32.07 -2.26
CA SER A 479 47.18 -32.07 -1.22
C SER A 479 47.38 -30.97 -0.16
N ARG A 480 46.26 -30.45 0.37
CA ARG A 480 46.01 -30.34 1.83
C ARG A 480 44.61 -29.83 2.14
N GLN A 481 43.84 -30.72 2.75
CA GLN A 481 42.66 -30.42 3.55
C GLN A 481 43.01 -29.49 4.71
N PHE A 482 42.18 -28.48 5.00
CA PHE A 482 41.98 -28.04 6.38
C PHE A 482 40.52 -27.64 6.61
N LYS A 483 39.88 -28.38 7.53
CA LYS A 483 38.63 -28.07 8.21
C LYS A 483 38.85 -26.92 9.20
N THR A 484 37.87 -26.03 9.33
CA THR A 484 37.51 -25.36 10.60
C THR A 484 36.09 -24.81 10.41
N GLN A 485 35.04 -25.42 10.96
CA GLN A 485 34.60 -25.54 12.36
C GLN A 485 33.94 -24.24 12.87
N ARG A 486 32.63 -24.37 13.12
CA ARG A 486 31.71 -23.42 13.73
C ARG A 486 32.25 -22.87 15.06
N VAL A 487 32.11 -21.56 15.25
CA VAL A 487 31.54 -20.93 16.46
C VAL A 487 30.47 -19.97 15.97
#